data_AF-A0A842NYN2-F1
#
_entry.id   AF-A0A842NYN2-F1
#
_cell.length_a   1.000
_cell.length_b   1.000
_cell.length_c   1.000
_cell.angle_alpha   90.00
_cell.angle_beta   90.00
_cell.angle_gamma   90.00
#
_symmetry.space_group_name_H-M   'P 1'
#
loop_
_entity.id
_entity.type
_entity.pdbx_description
1 polymer ?
#
loop_
_entity_poly.entity_id
_entity_poly.type
_entity_poly.pdbx_seq_one_letter_code
_entity_poly.pdbx_strand_id
1 'polypeptide(L)'
;MSETQPTEEELQNMSPEELAELQKKNCVFCRIIKGEVPTHKVYEDSTMIGILDIYPSTKGHVILLPKEHAPIMPLIPPDVFKHLFSKIKYLAKGVKDALPSERSTIFIANGGVAGQQSPHFLVHVVPRNSDDGLTNFDVPKKGISQEDIFPTLKMNLTKMMQSHLQREGKIAIQTPSKDQLAEVLDQNQQLRDMIINNPDQVKAAMETNPQLKVLFNGIDIDKLSVKLKTGHSSELEQVSAEPAPTEGGEASPVDNKEEETKEESKKEEKPKQDKKEDHHSLLDKVTHMFSK
;
A
#
# COMPACT_ATOMS: atom_id res chain seq x y z
N MET A 1 -40.14 -16.43 15.32
CA MET A 1 -40.25 -17.44 14.25
C MET A 1 -38.81 -17.69 13.79
N SER A 2 -38.25 -18.87 14.05
CA SER A 2 -36.87 -19.15 13.62
C SER A 2 -36.90 -19.39 12.12
N GLU A 3 -36.34 -18.46 11.35
CA GLU A 3 -36.02 -18.75 9.96
C GLU A 3 -35.03 -19.92 9.95
N THR A 4 -35.44 -21.05 9.37
CA THR A 4 -34.58 -22.20 9.14
C THR A 4 -33.41 -21.77 8.24
N GLN A 5 -32.19 -22.12 8.63
CA GLN A 5 -31.03 -21.86 7.79
C GLN A 5 -31.17 -22.61 6.45
N PRO A 6 -30.77 -22.00 5.33
CA PRO A 6 -30.81 -22.65 4.03
C PRO A 6 -29.91 -23.90 4.03
N THR A 7 -30.38 -24.93 3.35
CA THR A 7 -29.68 -26.18 3.10
C THR A 7 -28.46 -25.96 2.18
N GLU A 8 -27.54 -26.92 2.16
CA GLU A 8 -26.34 -26.84 1.31
C GLU A 8 -26.67 -26.79 -0.19
N GLU A 9 -27.72 -27.49 -0.61
CA GLU A 9 -28.23 -27.45 -1.98
C GLU A 9 -28.85 -26.07 -2.32
N GLU A 10 -29.56 -25.44 -1.39
CA GLU A 10 -30.07 -24.07 -1.57
C GLU A 10 -28.93 -23.05 -1.67
N LEU A 11 -27.89 -23.18 -0.84
CA LEU A 11 -26.70 -22.31 -0.88
C LEU A 11 -25.95 -22.40 -2.21
N GLN A 12 -25.85 -23.59 -2.80
CA GLN A 12 -25.16 -23.80 -4.09
C GLN A 12 -25.91 -23.17 -5.28
N ASN A 13 -27.22 -23.00 -5.15
CA ASN A 13 -28.07 -22.44 -6.21
C ASN A 13 -28.33 -20.93 -6.06
N MET A 14 -27.88 -20.32 -4.96
CA MET A 14 -28.01 -18.87 -4.73
C MET A 14 -27.08 -18.06 -5.64
N SER A 15 -27.54 -16.87 -6.03
CA SER A 15 -26.69 -15.90 -6.71
C SER A 15 -25.63 -15.32 -5.75
N PRO A 16 -24.53 -14.73 -6.27
CA PRO A 16 -23.55 -14.02 -5.45
C PRO A 16 -24.18 -12.92 -4.58
N GLU A 17 -25.18 -12.20 -5.10
CA GLU A 17 -25.90 -11.16 -4.37
C GLU A 17 -26.74 -11.74 -3.22
N GLU A 18 -27.42 -12.85 -3.45
CA GLU A 18 -28.22 -13.54 -2.43
C GLU A 18 -27.34 -14.07 -1.30
N LEU A 19 -26.18 -14.64 -1.64
CA LEU A 19 -25.19 -15.10 -0.66
C LEU A 19 -24.63 -13.94 0.17
N ALA A 20 -24.34 -12.79 -0.45
CA ALA A 20 -23.86 -11.60 0.25
C ALA A 20 -24.91 -11.04 1.22
N GLU A 21 -26.17 -10.96 0.81
CA GLU A 21 -27.26 -10.51 1.68
C GLU A 21 -27.53 -11.48 2.83
N LEU A 22 -27.47 -12.79 2.58
CA LEU A 22 -27.57 -13.82 3.62
C LEU A 22 -26.44 -13.68 4.65
N GLN A 23 -25.20 -13.50 4.18
CA GLN A 23 -24.03 -13.29 5.03
C GLN A 23 -24.18 -12.04 5.91
N LYS A 24 -24.65 -10.93 5.32
CA LYS A 24 -24.95 -9.67 6.03
C LYS A 24 -26.06 -9.85 7.07
N LYS A 25 -27.14 -10.57 6.74
CA LYS A 25 -28.27 -10.83 7.65
C LYS A 25 -27.84 -11.66 8.86
N ASN A 26 -26.95 -12.62 8.66
CA ASN A 26 -26.41 -13.49 9.72
C ASN A 26 -25.22 -12.88 10.48
N CYS A 27 -24.77 -11.68 10.10
CA CYS A 27 -23.62 -11.03 10.71
C CYS A 27 -23.97 -10.42 12.08
N VAL A 28 -23.34 -10.91 13.15
CA VAL A 28 -23.51 -10.38 14.51
C VAL A 28 -23.14 -8.89 14.61
N PHE A 29 -22.13 -8.45 13.85
CA PHE A 29 -21.70 -7.06 13.85
C PHE A 29 -22.72 -6.13 13.17
N CYS A 30 -23.36 -6.57 12.08
CA CYS A 30 -24.49 -5.84 11.51
C CYS A 30 -25.64 -5.70 12.50
N ARG A 31 -25.91 -6.73 13.31
CA ARG A 31 -26.92 -6.68 14.37
C ARG A 31 -26.53 -5.73 15.51
N ILE A 32 -25.25 -5.69 15.88
CA ILE A 32 -24.70 -4.68 16.82
C ILE A 32 -24.90 -3.27 16.26
N ILE A 33 -24.59 -3.03 14.99
CA ILE A 33 -24.76 -1.73 14.32
C ILE A 33 -26.22 -1.29 14.31
N LYS A 34 -27.16 -2.24 14.11
CA LYS A 34 -28.62 -2.00 14.21
C LYS A 34 -29.13 -1.79 15.63
N GLY A 35 -28.30 -2.00 16.66
CA GLY A 35 -28.70 -1.91 18.06
C GLY A 35 -29.50 -3.13 18.57
N GLU A 36 -29.54 -4.23 17.82
CA GLU A 36 -30.23 -5.46 18.21
C GLU A 36 -29.46 -6.25 19.28
N VAL A 37 -28.16 -6.00 19.40
CA VAL A 37 -27.27 -6.65 20.37
C VAL A 37 -26.63 -5.56 21.24
N PRO A 38 -26.77 -5.63 22.58
CA PRO A 38 -26.11 -4.69 23.48
C PRO A 38 -24.59 -4.69 23.29
N THR A 39 -23.98 -3.50 23.33
CA THR A 39 -22.54 -3.35 23.18
C THR A 39 -22.04 -2.12 23.96
N HIS A 40 -20.76 -2.13 24.31
CA HIS A 40 -20.08 -0.98 24.93
C HIS A 40 -19.42 -0.14 23.85
N LYS A 41 -20.17 0.82 23.30
CA LYS A 41 -19.67 1.76 22.28
C LYS A 41 -18.70 2.75 22.92
N VAL A 42 -17.52 2.89 22.34
CA VAL A 42 -16.49 3.87 22.74
C VAL A 42 -16.24 4.93 21.67
N TYR A 43 -16.65 4.66 20.44
CA TYR A 43 -16.58 5.59 19.32
C TYR A 43 -17.74 5.33 18.35
N GLU A 44 -18.31 6.38 17.79
CA GLU A 44 -19.29 6.25 16.71
C GLU A 44 -19.29 7.52 15.85
N ASP A 45 -19.32 7.35 14.53
CA ASP A 45 -19.62 8.44 13.60
C ASP A 45 -20.61 7.98 12.52
N SER A 46 -20.78 8.76 11.46
CA SER A 46 -21.71 8.45 10.37
C SER A 46 -21.38 7.17 9.60
N THR A 47 -20.14 6.68 9.67
CA THR A 47 -19.62 5.60 8.80
C THR A 47 -19.05 4.40 9.55
N MET A 48 -18.66 4.56 10.82
CA MET A 48 -18.03 3.49 11.59
C MET A 48 -18.43 3.53 13.07
N ILE A 49 -18.11 2.46 13.77
CA ILE A 49 -18.37 2.27 15.21
C ILE A 49 -17.17 1.55 15.83
N GLY A 50 -16.78 2.00 17.03
CA GLY A 50 -15.78 1.37 17.89
C GLY A 50 -16.43 0.82 19.15
N ILE A 51 -16.19 -0.45 19.46
CA ILE A 51 -16.79 -1.16 20.60
C ILE A 51 -15.73 -1.86 21.43
N LEU A 52 -15.96 -2.03 22.73
CA LEU A 52 -15.14 -2.93 23.54
C LEU A 52 -15.42 -4.39 23.13
N ASP A 53 -14.36 -5.17 23.01
CA ASP A 53 -14.48 -6.62 22.83
C ASP A 53 -15.05 -7.26 24.09
N ILE A 54 -16.03 -8.14 23.93
CA ILE A 54 -16.64 -8.92 25.02
C ILE A 54 -15.77 -10.11 25.43
N TYR A 55 -14.86 -10.54 24.55
CA TYR A 55 -13.84 -11.56 24.81
C TYR A 55 -12.44 -10.96 24.56
N PRO A 56 -12.04 -9.96 25.37
CA PRO A 56 -10.87 -9.15 25.08
C PRO A 56 -9.57 -9.95 25.22
N SER A 57 -8.62 -9.77 24.29
CA SER A 57 -7.28 -10.36 24.42
C SER A 57 -6.48 -9.72 25.56
N THR A 58 -6.66 -8.42 25.77
CA THR A 58 -6.18 -7.67 26.94
C THR A 58 -7.23 -6.67 27.39
N LYS A 59 -7.17 -6.22 28.65
CA LYS A 59 -8.08 -5.18 29.15
C LYS A 59 -7.98 -3.93 28.26
N GLY A 60 -9.13 -3.43 27.79
CA GLY A 60 -9.18 -2.28 26.90
C GLY A 60 -9.09 -2.62 25.40
N HIS A 61 -9.17 -3.89 25.02
CA HIS A 61 -9.29 -4.30 23.62
C HIS A 61 -10.53 -3.67 22.96
N VAL A 62 -10.30 -2.84 21.94
CA VAL A 62 -11.34 -2.20 21.13
C VAL A 62 -11.35 -2.80 19.73
N ILE A 63 -12.55 -3.00 19.20
CA ILE A 63 -12.78 -3.36 17.81
C ILE A 63 -13.40 -2.16 17.08
N LEU A 64 -12.77 -1.72 16.00
CA LEU A 64 -13.28 -0.68 15.10
C LEU A 64 -13.77 -1.35 13.81
N LEU A 65 -14.99 -1.01 13.37
CA LEU A 65 -15.62 -1.61 12.20
C LEU A 65 -16.47 -0.58 11.43
N PRO A 66 -16.54 -0.68 10.08
CA PRO A 66 -17.45 0.14 9.29
C PRO A 66 -18.90 -0.27 9.57
N LYS A 67 -19.83 0.69 9.47
CA LYS A 67 -21.27 0.46 9.58
C LYS A 67 -21.81 -0.32 8.38
N GLU A 68 -21.27 -0.05 7.19
CA GLU A 68 -21.55 -0.86 6.01
C GLU A 68 -20.86 -2.22 6.10
N HIS A 69 -21.58 -3.27 5.68
CA HIS A 69 -21.07 -4.62 5.71
C HIS A 69 -20.03 -4.82 4.61
N ALA A 70 -18.80 -5.12 5.01
CA ALA A 70 -17.74 -5.60 4.13
C ALA A 70 -17.06 -6.77 4.83
N PRO A 71 -17.04 -7.99 4.26
CA PRO A 71 -16.57 -9.16 5.00
C PRO A 71 -15.04 -9.16 5.15
N ILE A 72 -14.30 -8.55 4.23
CA ILE A 72 -12.83 -8.45 4.25
C ILE A 72 -12.36 -7.09 3.72
N MET A 73 -11.11 -6.72 4.05
CA MET A 73 -10.54 -5.42 3.71
C MET A 73 -10.66 -4.99 2.24
N PRO A 74 -10.43 -5.86 1.22
CA PRO A 74 -10.49 -5.46 -0.18
C PRO A 74 -11.87 -5.02 -0.66
N LEU A 75 -12.93 -5.32 0.10
CA LEU A 75 -14.32 -5.00 -0.26
C LEU A 75 -14.79 -3.69 0.39
N ILE A 76 -13.94 -3.02 1.16
CA ILE A 76 -14.27 -1.73 1.76
C ILE A 76 -14.15 -0.63 0.70
N PRO A 77 -15.16 0.26 0.57
CA PRO A 77 -15.05 1.42 -0.31
C PRO A 77 -13.83 2.30 0.04
N PRO A 78 -13.10 2.85 -0.96
CA PRO A 78 -11.86 3.59 -0.71
C PRO A 78 -11.96 4.73 0.30
N ASP A 79 -13.05 5.50 0.29
CA ASP A 79 -13.22 6.64 1.20
C ASP A 79 -13.54 6.19 2.63
N VAL A 80 -14.30 5.10 2.78
CA VAL A 80 -14.52 4.46 4.08
C VAL A 80 -13.20 3.90 4.62
N PHE A 81 -12.39 3.26 3.78
CA PHE A 81 -11.08 2.74 4.15
C PHE A 81 -10.14 3.86 4.65
N LYS A 82 -10.02 4.96 3.90
CA LYS A 82 -9.20 6.13 4.30
C LYS A 82 -9.67 6.69 5.64
N HIS A 83 -10.97 6.89 5.79
CA HIS A 83 -11.55 7.46 7.00
C HIS A 83 -11.35 6.54 8.20
N LEU A 84 -11.60 5.24 8.05
CA LEU A 84 -11.35 4.22 9.08
C LEU A 84 -9.90 4.28 9.58
N PHE A 85 -8.92 4.25 8.67
CA PHE A 85 -7.50 4.31 9.06
C PHE A 85 -7.10 5.66 9.67
N SER A 86 -7.76 6.76 9.27
CA SER A 86 -7.56 8.06 9.91
C SER A 86 -7.95 8.08 11.39
N LYS A 87 -8.89 7.21 11.81
CA LYS A 87 -9.38 7.11 13.19
C LYS A 87 -8.59 6.13 14.05
N ILE A 88 -8.03 5.06 13.48
CA ILE A 88 -7.24 4.07 14.22
C ILE A 88 -6.17 4.73 15.10
N LYS A 89 -5.44 5.74 14.58
CA LYS A 89 -4.40 6.43 15.35
C LYS A 89 -4.93 7.13 16.61
N TYR A 90 -6.12 7.73 16.53
CA TYR A 90 -6.75 8.40 17.67
C TYR A 90 -7.32 7.39 18.65
N LEU A 91 -7.88 6.28 18.14
CA LEU A 91 -8.40 5.20 18.97
C LEU A 91 -7.28 4.52 19.76
N ALA A 92 -6.16 4.19 19.11
CA ALA A 92 -4.99 3.61 19.78
C ALA A 92 -4.43 4.55 20.87
N LYS A 93 -4.35 5.85 20.59
CA LYS A 93 -3.98 6.85 21.61
C LYS A 93 -5.01 6.92 22.74
N GLY A 94 -6.30 7.00 22.42
CA GLY A 94 -7.37 7.11 23.40
C GLY A 94 -7.45 5.90 24.33
N VAL A 95 -7.27 4.68 23.79
CA VAL A 95 -7.21 3.45 24.59
C VAL A 95 -6.03 3.49 25.55
N LYS A 96 -4.83 3.88 25.07
CA LYS A 96 -3.64 4.02 25.90
C LYS A 96 -3.81 5.08 27.00
N ASP A 97 -4.42 6.21 26.67
CA ASP A 97 -4.60 7.31 27.64
C ASP A 97 -5.68 6.96 28.69
N ALA A 98 -6.74 6.27 28.30
CA ALA A 98 -7.82 5.83 29.21
C ALA A 98 -7.41 4.65 30.09
N LEU A 99 -6.56 3.76 29.57
CA LEU A 99 -5.99 2.64 30.30
C LEU A 99 -4.48 2.61 30.01
N PRO A 100 -3.64 3.19 30.89
CA PRO A 100 -2.21 3.26 30.67
C PRO A 100 -1.61 1.91 30.28
N SER A 101 -1.14 1.84 29.04
CA SER A 101 -0.42 0.70 28.49
C SER A 101 0.92 1.13 27.92
N GLU A 102 1.87 0.21 27.86
CA GLU A 102 3.17 0.50 27.26
C GLU A 102 3.02 0.80 25.77
N ARG A 103 2.30 -0.06 25.05
CA ARG A 103 2.12 -0.02 23.58
C ARG A 103 0.73 -0.49 23.18
N SER A 104 0.52 -0.69 21.88
CA SER A 104 -0.69 -1.27 21.30
C SER A 104 -0.35 -2.13 20.09
N THR A 105 -1.08 -3.23 19.89
CA THR A 105 -1.11 -4.02 18.68
C THR A 105 -2.33 -3.62 17.84
N ILE A 106 -2.11 -3.35 16.56
CA ILE A 106 -3.19 -3.19 15.56
C ILE A 106 -3.23 -4.47 14.75
N PHE A 107 -4.38 -5.15 14.72
CA PHE A 107 -4.52 -6.45 14.08
C PHE A 107 -5.74 -6.51 13.16
N ILE A 108 -5.55 -7.10 11.98
CA ILE A 108 -6.56 -7.31 10.95
C ILE A 108 -6.37 -8.72 10.41
N ALA A 109 -7.44 -9.51 10.40
CA ALA A 109 -7.48 -10.81 9.75
C ALA A 109 -8.45 -10.76 8.56
N ASN A 110 -7.98 -11.12 7.37
CA ASN A 110 -8.80 -11.23 6.17
C ASN A 110 -9.07 -12.71 5.84
N GLY A 111 -10.24 -13.19 6.23
CA GLY A 111 -10.69 -14.58 6.01
C GLY A 111 -10.37 -15.51 7.19
N GLY A 112 -11.11 -16.63 7.25
CA GLY A 112 -11.04 -17.58 8.36
C GLY A 112 -9.65 -18.20 8.58
N VAL A 113 -8.94 -18.53 7.49
CA VAL A 113 -7.56 -19.06 7.55
C VAL A 113 -6.58 -18.05 8.17
N ALA A 114 -6.84 -16.74 8.02
CA ALA A 114 -6.05 -15.69 8.63
C ALA A 114 -6.44 -15.42 10.11
N GLY A 115 -7.43 -16.15 10.65
CA GLY A 115 -7.91 -16.00 12.02
C GLY A 115 -9.16 -15.13 12.19
N GLN A 116 -9.81 -14.71 11.10
CA GLN A 116 -11.05 -13.93 11.18
C GLN A 116 -12.21 -14.79 11.69
N GLN A 117 -12.85 -14.37 12.79
CA GLN A 117 -13.89 -15.16 13.47
C GLN A 117 -15.31 -14.92 12.92
N SER A 118 -15.53 -13.81 12.24
CA SER A 118 -16.83 -13.45 11.67
C SER A 118 -16.63 -12.61 10.41
N PRO A 119 -17.46 -12.78 9.37
CA PRO A 119 -17.29 -12.07 8.11
C PRO A 119 -17.83 -10.63 8.19
N HIS A 120 -17.22 -9.82 9.03
CA HIS A 120 -17.32 -8.35 9.02
C HIS A 120 -15.89 -7.84 9.18
N PHE A 121 -15.52 -6.79 8.47
CA PHE A 121 -14.18 -6.25 8.57
C PHE A 121 -13.98 -5.61 9.95
N LEU A 122 -13.00 -6.13 10.70
CA LEU A 122 -12.67 -5.65 12.03
C LEU A 122 -11.22 -5.18 12.07
N VAL A 123 -11.00 -4.05 12.71
CA VAL A 123 -9.66 -3.63 13.16
C VAL A 123 -9.61 -3.75 14.67
N HIS A 124 -8.73 -4.61 15.14
CA HIS A 124 -8.46 -4.81 16.55
C HIS A 124 -7.41 -3.80 17.02
N VAL A 125 -7.71 -3.10 18.11
CA VAL A 125 -6.79 -2.22 18.83
C VAL A 125 -6.60 -2.80 20.22
N VAL A 126 -5.49 -3.52 20.40
CA VAL A 126 -5.19 -4.27 21.62
C VAL A 126 -4.08 -3.54 22.39
N PRO A 127 -4.36 -2.90 23.54
CA PRO A 127 -3.30 -2.34 24.37
C PRO A 127 -2.36 -3.46 24.88
N ARG A 128 -1.07 -3.16 24.94
CA ARG A 128 0.00 -4.13 25.25
C ARG A 128 0.87 -3.68 26.40
N ASN A 129 1.20 -4.62 27.29
CA ASN A 129 2.18 -4.48 28.36
C ASN A 129 3.16 -5.66 28.32
N SER A 130 4.34 -5.51 28.92
CA SER A 130 5.37 -6.55 28.88
C SER A 130 4.95 -7.88 29.54
N ASP A 131 3.95 -7.84 30.42
CA ASP A 131 3.43 -8.96 31.21
C ASP A 131 2.00 -9.39 30.84
N ASP A 132 1.47 -8.95 29.69
CA ASP A 132 0.08 -9.17 29.31
C ASP A 132 -0.27 -10.61 28.84
N GLY A 133 0.71 -11.52 28.86
CA GLY A 133 0.52 -12.93 28.52
C GLY A 133 0.30 -13.20 27.02
N LEU A 134 0.29 -12.18 26.17
CA LEU A 134 0.23 -12.35 24.72
C LEU A 134 1.65 -12.52 24.16
N THR A 135 1.96 -13.71 23.66
CA THR A 135 3.17 -13.91 22.86
C THR A 135 3.07 -13.06 21.60
N ASN A 136 4.18 -12.46 21.17
CA ASN A 136 4.26 -11.78 19.87
C ASN A 136 3.72 -12.71 18.77
N PHE A 137 3.14 -12.18 17.68
CA PHE A 137 2.74 -12.99 16.52
C PHE A 137 3.88 -13.93 16.14
N ASP A 138 3.80 -15.19 16.57
CA ASP A 138 4.87 -16.17 16.40
C ASP A 138 4.76 -16.73 14.99
N VAL A 139 5.09 -15.87 14.03
CA VAL A 139 5.04 -16.18 12.61
C VAL A 139 6.37 -16.85 12.26
N PRO A 140 6.39 -18.17 12.02
CA PRO A 140 7.63 -18.88 11.74
C PRO A 140 8.27 -18.32 10.47
N LYS A 141 9.52 -17.89 10.57
CA LYS A 141 10.32 -17.46 9.41
C LYS A 141 10.86 -18.70 8.70
N LYS A 142 10.19 -19.11 7.62
CA LYS A 142 10.71 -20.16 6.73
C LYS A 142 11.65 -19.52 5.70
N GLY A 143 12.85 -20.07 5.53
CA GLY A 143 13.71 -19.72 4.39
C GLY A 143 13.08 -20.24 3.11
N ILE A 144 12.72 -19.35 2.19
CA ILE A 144 12.19 -19.71 0.87
C ILE A 144 13.34 -19.55 -0.14
N SER A 145 13.57 -20.55 -1.00
CA SER A 145 14.56 -20.44 -2.08
C SER A 145 14.22 -19.27 -2.99
N GLN A 146 15.19 -18.39 -3.24
CA GLN A 146 14.96 -17.17 -4.02
C GLN A 146 14.93 -17.41 -5.53
N GLU A 147 15.44 -18.54 -5.99
CA GLU A 147 15.86 -18.76 -7.37
C GLU A 147 14.69 -18.83 -8.36
N ASP A 148 13.51 -19.35 -7.95
CA ASP A 148 12.37 -19.54 -8.87
C ASP A 148 11.14 -18.68 -8.56
N ILE A 149 10.89 -18.35 -7.29
CA ILE A 149 9.60 -17.73 -6.87
C ILE A 149 9.65 -16.20 -6.96
N PHE A 150 10.77 -15.59 -6.56
CA PHE A 150 10.84 -14.15 -6.39
C PHE A 150 10.76 -13.37 -7.71
N PRO A 151 11.44 -13.77 -8.80
CA PRO A 151 11.36 -13.03 -10.07
C PRO A 151 9.93 -13.04 -10.65
N THR A 152 9.31 -14.21 -10.70
CA THR A 152 7.94 -14.38 -11.23
C THR A 152 6.92 -13.65 -10.38
N LEU A 153 7.00 -13.78 -9.04
CA LEU A 153 6.10 -13.09 -8.12
C LEU A 153 6.26 -11.57 -8.22
N LYS A 154 7.50 -11.07 -8.26
CA LYS A 154 7.80 -9.65 -8.44
C LYS A 154 7.18 -9.13 -9.74
N MET A 155 7.38 -9.82 -10.86
CA MET A 155 6.82 -9.42 -12.14
C MET A 155 5.28 -9.37 -12.07
N ASN A 156 4.64 -10.42 -11.59
CA ASN A 156 3.18 -10.51 -11.54
C ASN A 156 2.57 -9.45 -10.62
N LEU A 157 3.10 -9.30 -9.39
CA LEU A 157 2.62 -8.28 -8.45
C LEU A 157 2.82 -6.87 -8.99
N THR A 158 3.97 -6.58 -9.61
CA THR A 158 4.23 -5.27 -10.22
C THR A 158 3.20 -4.96 -11.29
N LYS A 159 2.93 -5.90 -12.21
CA LYS A 159 1.92 -5.72 -13.27
C LYS A 159 0.53 -5.52 -12.70
N MET A 160 0.12 -6.31 -11.70
CA MET A 160 -1.19 -6.17 -11.07
C MET A 160 -1.34 -4.80 -10.39
N MET A 161 -0.28 -4.32 -9.72
CA MET A 161 -0.33 -3.02 -9.04
C MET A 161 -0.30 -1.84 -10.00
N GLN A 162 0.49 -1.90 -11.07
CA GLN A 162 0.45 -0.91 -12.13
C GLN A 162 -0.93 -0.82 -12.78
N SER A 163 -1.56 -1.96 -13.07
CA SER A 163 -2.93 -1.98 -13.61
C SER A 163 -3.94 -1.32 -12.67
N HIS A 164 -3.84 -1.58 -11.36
CA HIS A 164 -4.70 -0.94 -10.38
C HIS A 164 -4.51 0.59 -10.35
N LEU A 165 -3.26 1.06 -10.32
CA LEU A 165 -2.94 2.50 -10.28
C LEU A 165 -3.33 3.23 -11.57
N GLN A 166 -3.27 2.55 -12.73
CA GLN A 166 -3.75 3.06 -14.01
C GLN A 166 -5.28 3.22 -14.01
N ARG A 167 -6.04 2.23 -13.48
CA ARG A 167 -7.50 2.31 -13.36
C ARG A 167 -7.95 3.44 -12.42
N GLU A 168 -7.18 3.74 -11.37
CA GLU A 168 -7.45 4.85 -10.46
C GLU A 168 -7.01 6.22 -11.00
N GLY A 169 -6.41 6.29 -12.19
CA GLY A 169 -5.93 7.56 -12.78
C GLY A 169 -4.78 8.23 -12.02
N LYS A 170 -4.12 7.53 -11.08
CA LYS A 170 -3.09 8.10 -10.18
C LYS A 170 -1.67 8.00 -10.71
N ILE A 171 -1.45 7.25 -11.79
CA ILE A 171 -0.15 7.20 -12.48
C ILE A 171 -0.34 7.73 -13.90
N ALA A 172 0.28 8.88 -14.19
CA ALA A 172 0.59 9.26 -15.57
C ALA A 172 1.40 8.11 -16.16
N ILE A 173 0.97 7.60 -17.31
CA ILE A 173 1.56 6.43 -17.94
C ILE A 173 3.07 6.68 -18.05
N GLN A 174 3.88 5.95 -17.28
CA GLN A 174 5.32 6.16 -17.29
C GLN A 174 5.83 5.75 -18.66
N THR A 175 6.34 6.71 -19.41
CA THR A 175 7.18 6.46 -20.58
C THR A 175 8.34 5.56 -20.15
N PRO A 176 8.62 4.45 -20.87
CA PRO A 176 9.78 3.63 -20.58
C PRO A 176 11.04 4.48 -20.58
N SER A 177 12.00 4.16 -19.70
CA SER A 177 13.33 4.76 -19.80
C SER A 177 13.97 4.40 -21.15
N LYS A 178 15.01 5.15 -21.57
CA LYS A 178 15.73 4.87 -22.82
C LYS A 178 16.26 3.43 -22.87
N ASP A 179 16.75 2.93 -21.74
CA ASP A 179 17.26 1.55 -21.61
C ASP A 179 16.14 0.52 -21.75
N GLN A 180 14.97 0.78 -21.16
CA GLN A 180 13.79 -0.09 -21.28
C GLN A 180 13.27 -0.12 -22.71
N LEU A 181 13.29 1.01 -23.42
CA LEU A 181 12.90 1.04 -24.82
C LEU A 181 13.90 0.29 -25.70
N ALA A 182 15.21 0.42 -25.45
CA ALA A 182 16.23 -0.34 -26.15
C ALA A 182 16.01 -1.85 -25.96
N GLU A 183 15.75 -2.28 -24.73
CA GLU A 183 15.46 -3.68 -24.42
C GLU A 183 14.20 -4.19 -25.14
N VAL A 184 13.12 -3.39 -25.17
CA VAL A 184 11.90 -3.74 -25.92
C VAL A 184 12.18 -3.87 -27.43
N LEU A 185 13.00 -3.00 -27.99
CA LEU A 185 13.36 -3.03 -29.42
C LEU A 185 14.34 -4.17 -29.77
N ASP A 186 15.19 -4.57 -28.84
CA ASP A 186 16.06 -5.75 -29.00
C ASP A 186 15.25 -7.05 -28.88
N GLN A 187 14.24 -7.09 -28.02
CA GLN A 187 13.36 -8.27 -27.84
C GLN A 187 12.25 -8.37 -28.90
N ASN A 188 11.94 -7.29 -29.63
CA ASN A 188 10.89 -7.25 -30.65
C ASN A 188 11.44 -6.80 -32.01
N GLN A 189 12.07 -7.74 -32.71
CA GLN A 189 12.71 -7.52 -34.00
C GLN A 189 11.73 -7.02 -35.08
N GLN A 190 10.46 -7.45 -35.04
CA GLN A 190 9.42 -6.98 -35.96
C GLN A 190 9.11 -5.49 -35.75
N LEU A 191 8.97 -5.04 -34.50
CA LEU A 191 8.74 -3.63 -34.19
C LEU A 191 9.97 -2.79 -34.60
N ARG A 192 11.17 -3.30 -34.33
CA ARG A 192 12.43 -2.67 -34.75
C ARG A 192 12.49 -2.49 -36.27
N ASP A 193 12.24 -3.54 -37.04
CA ASP A 193 12.24 -3.52 -38.50
C ASP A 193 11.16 -2.60 -39.06
N MET A 194 10.01 -2.52 -38.40
CA MET A 194 8.93 -1.61 -38.78
C MET A 194 9.34 -0.15 -38.58
N ILE A 195 10.03 0.19 -37.48
CA ILE A 195 10.57 1.54 -37.25
C ILE A 195 11.65 1.89 -38.28
N ILE A 196 12.52 0.93 -38.61
CA ILE A 196 13.59 1.11 -39.60
C ILE A 196 13.00 1.33 -41.00
N ASN A 197 12.08 0.48 -41.43
CA ASN A 197 11.64 0.42 -42.83
C ASN A 197 10.38 1.25 -43.11
N ASN A 198 9.49 1.43 -42.13
CA ASN A 198 8.17 2.07 -42.30
C ASN A 198 7.84 3.03 -41.14
N PRO A 199 8.65 4.09 -40.88
CA PRO A 199 8.45 4.99 -39.73
C PRO A 199 7.07 5.70 -39.74
N ASP A 200 6.55 6.06 -40.92
CA ASP A 200 5.23 6.70 -41.02
C ASP A 200 4.08 5.77 -40.63
N GLN A 201 4.22 4.46 -40.88
CA GLN A 201 3.24 3.47 -40.44
C GLN A 201 3.22 3.35 -38.91
N VAL A 202 4.39 3.47 -38.26
CA VAL A 202 4.49 3.48 -36.80
C VAL A 202 3.84 4.73 -36.22
N LYS A 203 4.07 5.92 -36.81
CA LYS A 203 3.41 7.16 -36.39
C LYS A 203 1.89 7.05 -36.50
N ALA A 204 1.37 6.52 -37.61
CA ALA A 204 -0.07 6.30 -37.78
C ALA A 204 -0.63 5.28 -36.76
N ALA A 205 0.13 4.22 -36.46
CA ALA A 205 -0.25 3.24 -35.44
C ALA A 205 -0.27 3.85 -34.03
N MET A 206 0.60 4.83 -33.73
CA MET A 206 0.59 5.56 -32.45
C MET A 206 -0.67 6.42 -32.25
N GLU A 207 -1.33 6.86 -33.32
CA GLU A 207 -2.60 7.61 -33.20
C GLU A 207 -3.75 6.70 -32.75
N THR A 208 -3.70 5.42 -33.11
CA THR A 208 -4.79 4.46 -32.91
C THR A 208 -4.51 3.44 -31.81
N ASN A 209 -3.25 3.28 -31.38
CA ASN A 209 -2.84 2.35 -30.35
C ASN A 209 -2.27 3.09 -29.11
N PRO A 210 -3.03 3.14 -28.00
CA PRO A 210 -2.59 3.80 -26.77
C PRO A 210 -1.27 3.27 -26.20
N GLN A 211 -0.95 1.99 -26.38
CA GLN A 211 0.28 1.39 -25.87
C GLN A 211 1.50 1.87 -26.67
N LEU A 212 1.39 1.94 -28.00
CA LEU A 212 2.46 2.49 -28.85
C LEU A 212 2.65 3.99 -28.58
N LYS A 213 1.55 4.71 -28.38
CA LYS A 213 1.58 6.14 -28.02
C LYS A 213 2.39 6.39 -26.75
N VAL A 214 2.22 5.55 -25.74
CA VAL A 214 2.97 5.60 -24.48
C VAL A 214 4.43 5.21 -24.68
N LEU A 215 4.65 4.10 -25.39
CA LEU A 215 5.97 3.52 -25.61
C LEU A 215 6.92 4.54 -26.27
N PHE A 216 6.40 5.34 -27.21
CA PHE A 216 7.16 6.34 -27.95
C PHE A 216 6.80 7.79 -27.59
N ASN A 217 6.14 8.04 -26.45
CA ASN A 217 5.78 9.39 -26.06
C ASN A 217 7.04 10.24 -25.84
N GLY A 218 7.13 11.38 -26.53
CA GLY A 218 8.31 12.26 -26.52
C GLY A 218 9.49 11.77 -27.37
N ILE A 219 9.30 10.73 -28.20
CA ILE A 219 10.35 10.15 -29.05
C ILE A 219 10.08 10.47 -30.51
N ASP A 220 11.08 11.05 -31.16
CA ASP A 220 11.10 11.30 -32.60
C ASP A 220 11.39 9.99 -33.34
N ILE A 221 10.35 9.41 -33.94
CA ILE A 221 10.41 8.14 -34.68
C ILE A 221 11.36 8.21 -35.88
N ASP A 222 11.48 9.37 -36.53
CA ASP A 222 12.36 9.53 -37.70
C ASP A 222 13.82 9.48 -37.26
N LYS A 223 14.16 10.19 -36.18
CA LYS A 223 15.50 10.13 -35.57
C LYS A 223 15.83 8.72 -35.07
N LEU A 224 14.85 8.05 -34.46
CA LEU A 224 15.01 6.67 -33.99
C LEU A 224 15.27 5.70 -35.16
N SER A 225 14.52 5.83 -36.26
CA SER A 225 14.70 5.03 -37.48
C SER A 225 16.12 5.16 -38.04
N VAL A 226 16.65 6.39 -38.09
CA VAL A 226 18.02 6.64 -38.57
C VAL A 226 19.06 6.02 -37.63
N LYS A 227 18.92 6.18 -36.31
CA LYS A 227 19.85 5.58 -35.33
C LYS A 227 19.86 4.05 -35.36
N LEU A 228 18.70 3.43 -35.56
CA LEU A 228 18.61 1.98 -35.66
C LEU A 228 19.24 1.43 -36.96
N LYS A 229 19.28 2.23 -38.04
CA LYS A 229 19.98 1.89 -39.30
C LYS A 229 21.50 1.97 -39.19
N THR A 230 22.02 2.91 -38.41
CA THR A 230 23.47 3.07 -38.18
C THR A 230 24.04 2.08 -37.15
N GLY A 231 23.15 1.37 -36.45
CA GLY A 231 23.45 0.15 -35.71
C GLY A 231 24.34 0.35 -34.50
N HIS A 232 23.81 0.91 -33.40
CA HIS A 232 24.22 0.67 -32.01
C HIS A 232 23.04 1.08 -31.09
N SER A 233 22.46 0.15 -30.33
CA SER A 233 21.35 0.42 -29.38
C SER A 233 21.77 1.26 -28.17
N SER A 234 23.07 1.53 -27.99
CA SER A 234 23.66 2.22 -26.84
C SER A 234 23.74 3.76 -26.94
N GLU A 235 23.25 4.40 -28.00
CA GLU A 235 23.39 5.87 -28.21
C GLU A 235 22.05 6.66 -28.18
N LEU A 236 21.07 6.17 -27.40
CA LEU A 236 19.81 6.88 -27.19
C LEU A 236 19.95 8.18 -26.36
N GLU A 237 21.12 8.46 -25.79
CA GLU A 237 21.37 9.65 -24.97
C GLU A 237 21.10 10.98 -25.70
N GLN A 238 21.35 11.08 -27.01
CA GLN A 238 21.19 12.34 -27.77
C GLN A 238 19.87 12.44 -28.56
N VAL A 239 18.73 12.41 -27.88
CA VAL A 239 17.45 12.84 -28.46
C VAL A 239 16.84 13.84 -27.47
N SER A 240 17.19 15.12 -27.62
CA SER A 240 16.58 16.22 -26.90
C SER A 240 15.53 16.91 -27.76
N ALA A 241 14.45 17.34 -27.10
CA ALA A 241 13.58 18.41 -27.57
C ALA A 241 14.23 19.76 -27.20
N GLU A 242 14.08 20.77 -28.05
CA GLU A 242 14.39 22.15 -27.68
C GLU A 242 13.47 22.61 -26.53
N PRO A 243 13.95 23.42 -25.58
CA PRO A 243 13.11 23.99 -24.55
C PRO A 243 12.15 25.04 -25.16
N ALA A 244 10.88 24.97 -24.78
CA ALA A 244 9.90 26.01 -25.07
C ALA A 244 10.34 27.37 -24.47
N PRO A 245 9.98 28.52 -25.08
CA PRO A 245 10.38 29.83 -24.58
C PRO A 245 9.72 30.12 -23.23
N THR A 246 10.52 30.62 -22.28
CA THR A 246 10.05 31.13 -20.99
C THR A 246 9.38 32.49 -21.18
N GLU A 247 8.07 32.57 -20.97
CA GLU A 247 7.40 33.84 -20.66
C GLU A 247 7.56 34.11 -19.15
N GLY A 248 8.02 35.31 -18.82
CA GLY A 248 8.49 35.70 -17.50
C GLY A 248 7.42 36.32 -16.59
N GLY A 249 7.79 36.40 -15.30
CA GLY A 249 7.27 37.32 -14.26
C GLY A 249 5.80 37.14 -13.87
N GLU A 250 5.41 36.97 -12.61
CA GLU A 250 5.81 37.75 -11.44
C GLU A 250 5.86 36.88 -10.17
N ALA A 251 6.91 37.07 -9.37
CA ALA A 251 7.02 36.54 -8.02
C ALA A 251 6.41 37.54 -7.03
N SER A 252 5.53 37.06 -6.14
CA SER A 252 5.17 37.78 -4.91
C SER A 252 6.00 37.24 -3.74
N PRO A 253 6.54 38.10 -2.85
CA PRO A 253 7.46 37.68 -1.80
C PRO A 253 6.72 37.08 -0.61
N VAL A 254 7.28 36.01 -0.04
CA VAL A 254 6.89 35.46 1.27
C VAL A 254 7.80 36.08 2.32
N ASP A 255 7.20 36.85 3.24
CA ASP A 255 7.85 37.43 4.41
C ASP A 255 8.27 36.31 5.38
N ASN A 256 9.58 36.18 5.60
CA ASN A 256 10.16 35.55 6.78
C ASN A 256 10.34 36.63 7.86
N LYS A 257 9.70 36.44 9.03
CA LYS A 257 10.11 37.13 10.26
C LYS A 257 10.67 36.11 11.23
N GLU A 258 11.98 36.21 11.40
CA GLU A 258 12.73 35.79 12.58
C GLU A 258 12.28 36.64 13.78
N GLU A 259 12.17 36.02 14.97
CA GLU A 259 12.20 36.75 16.23
C GLU A 259 12.99 35.92 17.25
N GLU A 260 14.19 36.41 17.56
CA GLU A 260 15.08 35.95 18.62
C GLU A 260 14.83 36.71 19.94
N THR A 261 15.40 36.15 21.01
CA THR A 261 15.73 36.70 22.35
C THR A 261 14.71 36.42 23.46
N LYS A 262 15.05 36.03 24.70
CA LYS A 262 16.31 35.84 25.48
C LYS A 262 15.93 34.94 26.67
N GLU A 263 16.67 33.88 26.98
CA GLU A 263 17.67 33.79 28.07
C GLU A 263 17.14 34.08 29.49
N GLU A 264 17.00 33.03 30.32
CA GLU A 264 17.49 33.07 31.71
C GLU A 264 17.72 31.65 32.26
N SER A 265 18.76 31.54 33.09
CA SER A 265 19.46 30.33 33.46
C SER A 265 19.16 29.90 34.90
N LYS A 266 19.21 28.59 35.18
CA LYS A 266 19.63 28.07 36.50
C LYS A 266 20.23 26.68 36.38
N LYS A 267 21.45 26.57 36.94
CA LYS A 267 22.31 25.39 37.09
C LYS A 267 21.64 24.30 37.92
N GLU A 268 21.95 23.03 37.63
CA GLU A 268 22.57 22.10 38.59
C GLU A 268 23.03 20.79 37.91
N GLU A 269 23.88 20.04 38.61
CA GLU A 269 24.98 19.19 38.11
C GLU A 269 24.61 17.80 37.56
N LYS A 270 25.48 17.30 36.66
CA LYS A 270 25.60 15.89 36.26
C LYS A 270 26.51 15.12 37.24
N PRO A 271 26.36 13.79 37.31
CA PRO A 271 27.52 12.90 37.29
C PRO A 271 27.57 12.03 36.02
N LYS A 272 28.82 11.72 35.66
CA LYS A 272 29.30 11.00 34.47
C LYS A 272 28.90 9.52 34.46
N GLN A 273 28.74 8.96 33.27
CA GLN A 273 29.24 7.61 32.97
C GLN A 273 29.52 7.45 31.47
N ASP A 274 30.75 7.05 31.18
CA ASP A 274 31.34 6.74 29.88
C ASP A 274 30.77 5.45 29.29
N LYS A 275 30.54 5.44 27.96
CA LYS A 275 30.89 4.32 27.07
C LYS A 275 30.85 4.82 25.61
N LYS A 276 32.03 4.84 24.99
CA LYS A 276 32.27 5.16 23.58
C LYS A 276 31.64 4.08 22.69
N GLU A 277 30.88 4.50 21.70
CA GLU A 277 30.58 3.73 20.49
C GLU A 277 31.80 3.80 19.56
N ASP A 278 32.30 2.64 19.14
CA ASP A 278 33.40 2.51 18.19
C ASP A 278 32.81 2.09 16.83
N HIS A 279 32.76 3.05 15.90
CA HIS A 279 32.33 2.87 14.52
C HIS A 279 33.46 2.24 13.70
N HIS A 280 33.78 0.97 13.93
CA HIS A 280 34.64 0.18 13.05
C HIS A 280 34.41 -1.33 13.30
N SER A 281 33.54 -1.98 12.52
CA SER A 281 33.46 -3.46 12.43
C SER A 281 32.42 -4.00 11.42
N LEU A 282 31.77 -3.19 10.58
CA LEU A 282 30.84 -3.71 9.56
C LEU A 282 31.54 -4.18 8.27
N LEU A 283 32.77 -3.73 8.01
CA LEU A 283 33.57 -4.13 6.85
C LEU A 283 34.38 -5.42 7.08
N ASP A 284 34.75 -5.75 8.31
CA ASP A 284 35.51 -6.98 8.61
C ASP A 284 34.63 -8.24 8.66
N LYS A 285 33.30 -8.10 8.74
CA LYS A 285 32.36 -9.24 8.79
C LYS A 285 31.88 -9.72 7.41
N VAL A 286 32.22 -9.01 6.33
CA VAL A 286 31.78 -9.36 4.96
C VAL A 286 32.86 -10.16 4.20
N THR A 287 34.13 -10.05 4.60
CA THR A 287 35.26 -10.62 3.84
C THR A 287 35.53 -12.11 4.12
N HIS A 288 34.80 -12.75 5.04
CA HIS A 288 35.06 -14.15 5.42
C HIS A 288 34.02 -15.17 4.96
N MET A 289 33.03 -14.77 4.14
CA MET A 289 32.01 -15.67 3.58
C MET A 289 32.35 -16.25 2.19
N PHE A 290 33.51 -15.93 1.61
CA PHE A 290 33.96 -16.48 0.32
C PHE A 290 35.44 -16.89 0.33
N SER A 291 35.84 -17.73 1.30
CA SER A 291 37.14 -18.42 1.23
C SER A 291 37.01 -19.84 1.78
N LYS A 292 37.04 -20.77 0.82
CA LYS A 292 37.07 -22.24 0.88
C LYS A 292 35.77 -22.97 1.19
#